data_AF-A0A6F9BXJ9-F1
#
_entry.id   AF-A0A6F9BXJ9-F1
#
_cell.length_a   1.000
_cell.length_b   1.000
_cell.length_c   1.000
_cell.angle_alpha   90.00
_cell.angle_beta   90.00
_cell.angle_gamma   90.00
#
_symmetry.space_group_name_H-M   'P 1'
#
loop_
_entity.id
_entity.type
_entity.pdbx_description
1 polymer ?
#
loop_
_entity_poly.entity_id
_entity_poly.type
_entity_poly.pdbx_seq_one_letter_code
_entity_poly.pdbx_strand_id
1 'polypeptide(L)'
;MSAMGQLAFDEYGRPFIIIKDQDKKTRLSGLDALKSHIMAAKAVASTLRTSLGPNGLDKMMVDRDGEVTVTNDGATILSMMDVDHQIAKLMVELSKSQDDEIGDGTTGVVVLAGALLEEAEQLLDRGIHPIRISDGYDQAAKIAIAQLDKISETYPYDPSNTEPLIQTAMTTLGSKVINRCHRQMAEIAVNAVLTVADMNRKDVDFELIKMEGKVGGKLEDTQLIKGVIIDKEFSHPQMPKLLKDTKMAILTCPFEPPKPKTKHKLDVTCVEEYKALQKYEKDKFLEMIKQIKDTGANLAICQWGFDDEANHLLLQNELPAIRWVGGPEIELIAIATGGRIVPRFSELTAEKLGSAGVVKEICFGTTKDRMLVIEECKNSRAVTIFIRGGNKMVDNRIVYGGGASEIACALAVNQAADKCPSLEQYAMRAFADALEVIPMALAENSGLNSIQTMTEVRARQVTENNPALGIDCLHLNTNDMKQQHVIETLHGKKQQISLATQVVKMILKIDDIRSPGESED
;
A
#
# COMPACT_ATOMS: atom_id res chain seq x y z
N MET A 1 -32.50 26.24 -1.83
CA MET A 1 -33.92 26.61 -1.67
C MET A 1 -34.12 27.02 -0.22
N SER A 2 -34.63 28.23 0.02
CA SER A 2 -34.87 28.77 1.36
C SER A 2 -35.91 27.93 2.09
N ALA A 3 -35.59 27.43 3.29
CA ALA A 3 -36.56 26.78 4.16
C ALA A 3 -37.75 27.73 4.38
N MET A 4 -38.92 27.38 3.83
CA MET A 4 -40.15 28.15 4.02
C MET A 4 -40.62 27.93 5.47
N GLY A 5 -40.24 28.84 6.37
CA GLY A 5 -40.81 28.88 7.72
C GLY A 5 -42.30 29.23 7.64
N GLN A 6 -43.15 28.43 8.27
CA GLN A 6 -44.59 28.71 8.36
C GLN A 6 -44.80 29.72 9.48
N LEU A 7 -45.38 30.88 9.16
CA LEU A 7 -45.69 31.92 10.14
C LEU A 7 -46.99 31.55 10.85
N ALA A 8 -46.93 31.28 12.14
CA ALA A 8 -48.07 30.93 12.98
C ALA A 8 -48.27 32.00 14.07
N PHE A 9 -49.47 32.08 14.62
CA PHE A 9 -49.83 33.05 15.66
C PHE A 9 -50.32 32.30 16.90
N ASP A 10 -49.92 32.75 18.09
CA ASP A 10 -50.45 32.21 19.35
C ASP A 10 -51.88 32.72 19.64
N GLU A 11 -52.52 32.22 20.70
CA GLU A 11 -53.86 32.64 21.13
C GLU A 11 -53.95 34.14 21.49
N TYR A 12 -52.80 34.83 21.62
CA TYR A 12 -52.67 36.25 21.92
C TYR A 12 -52.21 37.08 20.68
N GLY A 13 -52.17 36.47 19.49
CA GLY A 13 -51.84 37.13 18.22
C GLY A 13 -50.36 37.45 18.02
N ARG A 14 -49.45 36.85 18.80
CA ARG A 14 -48.00 37.02 18.63
C ARG A 14 -47.47 36.10 17.52
N PRO A 15 -46.78 36.64 16.49
CA PRO A 15 -46.22 35.81 15.43
C PRO A 15 -44.99 35.04 15.91
N PHE A 16 -44.95 33.74 15.61
CA PHE A 16 -43.75 32.91 15.71
C PHE A 16 -43.58 32.08 14.43
N ILE A 17 -42.33 31.75 14.10
CA ILE A 17 -41.99 31.06 12.85
C ILE A 17 -41.71 29.60 13.16
N ILE A 18 -42.49 28.68 12.59
CA ILE A 18 -42.27 27.25 12.67
C ILE A 18 -41.39 26.83 11.50
N ILE A 19 -40.14 26.45 11.80
CA ILE A 19 -39.20 25.91 10.80
C ILE A 19 -39.25 24.38 10.93
N LYS A 20 -39.97 23.71 10.01
CA LYS A 20 -40.19 22.24 10.03
C LYS A 20 -38.89 21.41 10.05
N ASP A 21 -37.78 21.95 9.57
CA ASP A 21 -36.49 21.24 9.50
C ASP A 21 -35.60 21.37 10.74
N GLN A 22 -36.05 22.04 11.81
CA GLN A 22 -35.25 22.14 13.05
C GLN A 22 -35.31 20.87 13.90
N ASP A 23 -36.46 20.21 14.01
CA ASP A 23 -36.62 19.00 14.84
C ASP A 23 -35.85 17.79 14.27
N LYS A 24 -35.62 17.75 12.95
CA LYS A 24 -34.84 16.69 12.30
C LYS A 24 -33.32 16.86 12.47
N LYS A 25 -32.83 18.00 12.98
CA LYS A 25 -31.40 18.27 13.14
C LYS A 25 -30.96 17.93 14.56
N THR A 26 -30.15 16.89 14.69
CA THR A 26 -29.48 16.58 15.96
C THR A 26 -28.22 17.43 16.11
N ARG A 27 -28.06 18.03 17.29
CA ARG A 27 -26.87 18.79 17.68
C ARG A 27 -26.30 18.22 18.97
N LEU A 28 -25.06 17.77 18.92
CA LEU A 28 -24.26 17.41 20.09
C LEU A 28 -23.21 18.50 20.26
N SER A 29 -23.07 19.05 21.48
CA SER A 29 -22.17 20.15 21.75
C SER A 29 -21.32 19.93 23.00
N GLY A 30 -20.09 20.41 22.97
CA GLY A 30 -19.17 20.41 24.10
C GLY A 30 -18.67 19.01 24.44
N LEU A 31 -18.76 18.66 25.73
CA LEU A 31 -18.16 17.44 26.28
C LEU A 31 -18.83 16.17 25.76
N ASP A 32 -20.16 16.20 25.56
CA ASP A 32 -20.90 15.04 25.05
C ASP A 32 -20.54 14.70 23.60
N ALA A 33 -20.24 15.71 22.78
CA ALA A 33 -19.74 15.51 21.42
C ALA A 33 -18.36 14.84 21.45
N LEU A 34 -17.46 15.33 22.29
CA LEU A 34 -16.11 14.76 22.47
C LEU A 34 -16.16 13.31 22.98
N LYS A 35 -17.04 12.99 23.94
CA LYS A 35 -17.22 11.62 24.42
C LYS A 35 -17.75 10.69 23.33
N SER A 36 -18.71 11.16 22.53
CA SER A 36 -19.20 10.41 21.37
C SER A 36 -18.07 10.14 20.35
N HIS A 37 -17.22 11.12 20.10
CA HIS A 37 -16.05 10.99 19.23
C HIS A 37 -15.05 9.95 19.74
N ILE A 38 -14.70 10.03 21.02
CA ILE A 38 -13.76 9.11 21.67
C ILE A 38 -14.32 7.69 21.66
N MET A 39 -15.62 7.51 21.96
CA MET A 39 -16.27 6.21 21.93
C MET A 39 -16.19 5.54 20.55
N ALA A 40 -16.44 6.30 19.47
CA ALA A 40 -16.34 5.79 18.11
C ALA A 40 -14.90 5.40 17.75
N ALA A 41 -13.91 6.24 18.08
CA ALA A 41 -12.51 5.94 17.83
C ALA A 41 -12.02 4.72 18.64
N LYS A 42 -12.44 4.62 19.90
CA LYS A 42 -12.13 3.50 20.80
C LYS A 42 -12.72 2.19 20.28
N ALA A 43 -13.94 2.20 19.75
CA ALA A 43 -14.55 1.02 19.15
C ALA A 43 -13.68 0.50 17.99
N VAL A 44 -13.30 1.37 17.05
CA VAL A 44 -12.46 1.02 15.90
C VAL A 44 -11.08 0.49 16.35
N ALA A 45 -10.43 1.19 17.29
CA ALA A 45 -9.15 0.77 17.84
C ALA A 45 -9.22 -0.59 18.56
N SER A 46 -10.28 -0.83 19.32
CA SER A 46 -10.49 -2.10 20.04
C SER A 46 -10.65 -3.29 19.10
N THR A 47 -11.30 -3.07 17.95
CA THR A 47 -11.42 -4.09 16.90
C THR A 47 -10.04 -4.45 16.37
N LEU A 48 -9.20 -3.48 16.04
CA LEU A 48 -7.86 -3.72 15.47
C LEU A 48 -6.82 -4.19 16.49
N ARG A 49 -7.02 -3.96 17.79
CA ARG A 49 -6.05 -4.34 18.84
C ARG A 49 -5.68 -5.83 18.81
N THR A 50 -6.63 -6.71 18.50
CA THR A 50 -6.40 -8.17 18.42
C THR A 50 -5.63 -8.63 17.18
N SER A 51 -5.38 -7.73 16.23
CA SER A 51 -4.64 -7.97 14.99
C SER A 51 -3.18 -7.49 15.09
N LEU A 52 -2.77 -6.93 16.24
CA LEU A 52 -1.43 -6.39 16.43
C LEU A 52 -0.41 -7.48 16.77
N GLY A 53 0.75 -7.45 16.10
CA GLY A 53 1.90 -8.33 16.39
C GLY A 53 1.90 -9.64 15.61
N PRO A 54 2.93 -10.49 15.82
CA PRO A 54 3.08 -11.76 15.09
C PRO A 54 2.00 -12.79 15.45
N ASN A 55 1.45 -12.71 16.65
CA ASN A 55 0.32 -13.52 17.11
C ASN A 55 -1.04 -12.82 16.93
N GLY A 56 -1.08 -11.74 16.14
CA GLY A 56 -2.32 -11.06 15.79
C GLY A 56 -3.25 -11.97 14.98
N LEU A 57 -4.55 -11.86 15.22
CA LEU A 57 -5.57 -12.64 14.53
C LEU A 57 -6.09 -11.90 13.29
N ASP A 58 -6.22 -12.64 12.20
CA ASP A 58 -6.86 -12.15 10.97
C ASP A 58 -8.34 -11.81 11.21
N LYS A 59 -8.86 -10.85 10.46
CA LYS A 59 -10.28 -10.51 10.44
C LYS A 59 -10.91 -10.97 9.13
N MET A 60 -12.07 -11.59 9.27
CA MET A 60 -12.92 -11.99 8.15
C MET A 60 -13.95 -10.89 7.91
N MET A 61 -13.86 -10.28 6.74
CA MET A 61 -14.79 -9.25 6.25
C MET A 61 -15.64 -9.84 5.14
N VAL A 62 -16.93 -9.50 5.13
CA VAL A 62 -17.85 -9.87 4.06
C VAL A 62 -18.33 -8.58 3.42
N ASP A 63 -18.05 -8.43 2.12
CA ASP A 63 -18.49 -7.26 1.37
C ASP A 63 -20.00 -7.30 1.09
N ARG A 64 -20.57 -6.18 0.66
CA ARG A 64 -21.98 -6.05 0.25
C ARG A 64 -22.35 -7.02 -0.87
N ASP A 65 -21.38 -7.36 -1.72
CA ASP A 65 -21.53 -8.34 -2.81
C ASP A 65 -21.38 -9.80 -2.34
N GLY A 66 -21.08 -10.03 -1.06
CA GLY A 66 -20.89 -11.37 -0.48
C GLY A 66 -19.49 -11.96 -0.70
N GLU A 67 -18.53 -11.18 -1.22
CA GLU A 67 -17.13 -11.59 -1.29
C GLU A 67 -16.52 -11.61 0.10
N VAL A 68 -15.86 -12.72 0.43
CA VAL A 68 -15.22 -12.93 1.73
C VAL A 68 -13.74 -12.62 1.62
N THR A 69 -13.28 -11.62 2.37
CA THR A 69 -11.86 -11.30 2.49
C THR A 69 -11.37 -11.58 3.90
N VAL A 70 -10.24 -12.30 4.03
CA VAL A 70 -9.58 -12.54 5.31
C VAL A 70 -8.23 -11.85 5.29
N THR A 71 -8.00 -10.90 6.19
CA THR A 71 -6.74 -10.13 6.24
C THR A 71 -6.39 -9.71 7.66
N ASN A 72 -5.09 -9.53 7.93
CA ASN A 72 -4.56 -8.93 9.15
C ASN A 72 -4.25 -7.42 8.98
N ASP A 73 -4.29 -6.92 7.75
CA ASP A 73 -3.89 -5.54 7.48
C ASP A 73 -4.96 -4.54 7.91
N GLY A 74 -4.56 -3.60 8.78
CA GLY A 74 -5.46 -2.62 9.39
C GLY A 74 -6.11 -1.69 8.37
N ALA A 75 -5.35 -1.22 7.38
CA ALA A 75 -5.86 -0.31 6.36
C ALA A 75 -6.92 -1.00 5.49
N THR A 76 -6.63 -2.23 5.05
CA THR A 76 -7.58 -3.06 4.29
C THR A 76 -8.85 -3.34 5.11
N ILE A 77 -8.72 -3.78 6.37
CA ILE A 77 -9.87 -4.05 7.26
C ILE A 77 -10.76 -2.81 7.39
N LEU A 78 -10.16 -1.65 7.65
CA LEU A 78 -10.91 -0.41 7.86
C LEU A 78 -11.55 0.12 6.58
N SER A 79 -10.92 -0.09 5.42
CA SER A 79 -11.48 0.30 4.13
C SER A 79 -12.73 -0.51 3.74
N MET A 80 -12.79 -1.78 4.17
CA MET A 80 -13.94 -2.66 3.95
C MET A 80 -15.03 -2.51 5.02
N MET A 81 -14.70 -1.88 6.15
CA MET A 81 -15.66 -1.66 7.22
C MET A 81 -16.56 -0.47 6.88
N ASP A 82 -17.86 -0.70 6.83
CA ASP A 82 -18.84 0.37 6.63
C ASP A 82 -18.99 1.19 7.91
N VAL A 83 -18.38 2.38 7.92
CA VAL A 83 -18.33 3.27 9.08
C VAL A 83 -19.22 4.49 8.89
N ASP A 84 -20.28 4.60 9.69
CA ASP A 84 -21.20 5.75 9.64
C ASP A 84 -20.61 6.98 10.33
N HIS A 85 -19.94 6.78 11.47
CA HIS A 85 -19.46 7.86 12.31
C HIS A 85 -18.25 8.59 11.67
N GLN A 86 -18.29 9.92 11.62
CA GLN A 86 -17.27 10.73 10.92
C GLN A 86 -15.87 10.55 11.49
N ILE A 87 -15.75 10.36 12.81
CA ILE A 87 -14.45 10.07 13.46
C ILE A 87 -13.91 8.70 13.05
N ALA A 88 -14.77 7.71 12.84
CA ALA A 88 -14.33 6.42 12.36
C ALA A 88 -13.80 6.53 10.91
N LYS A 89 -14.43 7.35 10.05
CA LYS A 89 -13.91 7.68 8.72
C LYS A 89 -12.52 8.32 8.77
N LEU A 90 -12.30 9.26 9.71
CA LEU A 90 -10.96 9.83 9.94
C LEU A 90 -9.94 8.77 10.36
N MET A 91 -10.34 7.76 11.16
CA MET A 91 -9.46 6.66 11.53
C MET A 91 -9.13 5.75 10.34
N VAL A 92 -10.06 5.58 9.38
CA VAL A 92 -9.79 4.87 8.11
C VAL A 92 -8.76 5.65 7.28
N GLU A 93 -8.94 6.96 7.12
CA GLU A 93 -8.00 7.83 6.39
C GLU A 93 -6.62 7.87 7.03
N LEU A 94 -6.56 7.85 8.38
CA LEU A 94 -5.30 7.74 9.14
C LEU A 94 -4.55 6.46 8.80
N SER A 95 -5.24 5.31 8.86
CA SER A 95 -4.63 4.01 8.57
C SER A 95 -4.16 3.92 7.12
N LYS A 96 -4.96 4.47 6.18
CA LYS A 96 -4.60 4.55 4.76
C LYS A 96 -3.39 5.46 4.51
N SER A 97 -3.29 6.60 5.18
CA SER A 97 -2.14 7.51 5.04
C SER A 97 -0.84 6.85 5.49
N GLN A 98 -0.90 6.06 6.56
CA GLN A 98 0.23 5.25 7.03
C GLN A 98 0.61 4.15 6.01
N ASP A 99 -0.39 3.55 5.35
CA ASP A 99 -0.16 2.53 4.31
C ASP A 99 0.49 3.13 3.05
N ASP A 100 0.03 4.31 2.61
CA ASP A 100 0.54 4.99 1.42
C ASP A 100 1.99 5.51 1.60
N GLU A 101 2.37 5.99 2.79
CA GLU A 101 3.71 6.52 3.06
C GLU A 101 4.73 5.47 3.49
N ILE A 102 4.31 4.57 4.38
CA ILE A 102 5.18 3.59 5.02
C ILE A 102 4.78 2.18 4.54
N GLY A 103 3.50 1.81 4.63
CA GLY A 103 3.02 0.47 4.25
C GLY A 103 3.04 -0.55 5.40
N ASP A 104 3.63 -0.20 6.55
CA ASP A 104 3.57 -1.00 7.78
C ASP A 104 3.11 -0.17 8.98
N GLY A 105 2.56 -0.84 9.98
CA GLY A 105 2.01 -0.23 11.20
C GLY A 105 0.65 0.44 11.02
N THR A 106 -0.10 0.04 10.00
CA THR A 106 -1.48 0.46 9.73
C THR A 106 -2.42 0.18 10.90
N THR A 107 -2.18 -0.92 11.63
CA THR A 107 -2.90 -1.29 12.86
C THR A 107 -2.40 -0.48 14.07
N GLY A 108 -1.08 -0.38 14.24
CA GLY A 108 -0.44 0.29 15.37
C GLY A 108 -0.81 1.77 15.48
N VAL A 109 -0.87 2.50 14.36
CA VAL A 109 -1.24 3.93 14.36
C VAL A 109 -2.66 4.17 14.87
N VAL A 110 -3.60 3.28 14.53
CA VAL A 110 -5.01 3.39 14.94
C VAL A 110 -5.17 3.01 16.41
N VAL A 111 -4.47 1.97 16.88
CA VAL A 111 -4.45 1.57 18.29
C VAL A 111 -3.87 2.69 19.16
N LEU A 112 -2.77 3.33 18.73
CA LEU A 112 -2.17 4.45 19.43
C LEU A 112 -3.10 5.66 19.50
N ALA A 113 -3.73 6.03 18.37
CA ALA A 113 -4.68 7.13 18.35
C ALA A 113 -5.90 6.87 19.26
N GLY A 114 -6.40 5.63 19.28
CA GLY A 114 -7.48 5.22 20.19
C GLY A 114 -7.08 5.32 21.67
N ALA A 115 -5.87 4.87 22.03
CA ALA A 115 -5.35 4.96 23.38
C ALA A 115 -5.17 6.42 23.84
N LEU A 116 -4.63 7.29 22.98
CA LEU A 116 -4.48 8.72 23.27
C LEU A 116 -5.83 9.42 23.52
N LEU A 117 -6.87 9.02 22.79
CA LEU A 117 -8.23 9.54 22.96
C LEU A 117 -8.88 9.02 24.25
N GLU A 118 -8.66 7.76 24.61
CA GLU A 118 -9.13 7.20 25.89
C GLU A 118 -8.48 7.89 27.09
N GLU A 119 -7.18 8.13 27.05
CA GLU A 119 -6.50 8.90 28.10
C GLU A 119 -6.92 10.38 28.10
N ALA A 120 -7.23 10.94 26.93
CA ALA A 120 -7.79 12.29 26.86
C ALA A 120 -9.18 12.38 27.52
N GLU A 121 -10.02 11.34 27.42
CA GLU A 121 -11.31 11.27 28.11
C GLU A 121 -11.14 11.42 29.63
N GLN A 122 -10.19 10.70 30.22
CA GLN A 122 -9.90 10.79 31.65
C GLN A 122 -9.45 12.19 32.07
N LEU A 123 -8.67 12.87 31.24
CA LEU A 123 -8.24 14.25 31.48
C LEU A 123 -9.39 15.25 31.32
N LEU A 124 -10.29 15.03 30.37
CA LEU A 124 -11.50 15.83 30.18
C LEU A 124 -12.44 15.70 31.39
N ASP A 125 -12.61 14.50 31.93
CA ASP A 125 -13.42 14.25 33.13
C ASP A 125 -12.81 14.93 34.38
N ARG A 126 -11.49 15.12 34.41
CA ARG A 126 -10.80 15.93 35.43
C ARG A 126 -10.92 17.43 35.20
N GLY A 127 -11.60 17.87 34.14
CA GLY A 127 -11.84 19.28 33.81
C GLY A 127 -10.70 19.97 33.06
N ILE A 128 -9.77 19.22 32.46
CA ILE A 128 -8.69 19.81 31.66
C ILE A 128 -9.24 20.14 30.27
N HIS A 129 -8.96 21.36 29.79
CA HIS A 129 -9.46 21.83 28.50
C HIS A 129 -8.83 21.04 27.32
N PRO A 130 -9.62 20.60 26.30
CA PRO A 130 -9.14 19.76 25.19
C PRO A 130 -7.95 20.35 24.43
N ILE A 131 -7.95 21.67 24.18
CA ILE A 131 -6.83 22.36 23.52
C ILE A 131 -5.51 22.19 24.30
N ARG A 132 -5.54 22.27 25.64
CA ARG A 132 -4.33 22.10 26.45
C ARG A 132 -3.82 20.66 26.43
N ILE A 133 -4.73 19.69 26.35
CA ILE A 133 -4.37 18.28 26.16
C ILE A 133 -3.67 18.11 24.81
N SER A 134 -4.25 18.68 23.75
CA SER A 134 -3.66 18.65 22.41
C SER A 134 -2.27 19.28 22.34
N ASP A 135 -2.06 20.44 22.97
CA ASP A 135 -0.75 21.10 22.97
C ASP A 135 0.29 20.30 23.77
N GLY A 136 -0.14 19.69 24.90
CA GLY A 136 0.70 18.80 25.68
C GLY A 136 1.08 17.51 24.95
N TYR A 137 0.15 16.91 24.19
CA TYR A 137 0.43 15.76 23.33
C TYR A 137 1.42 16.09 22.21
N ASP A 138 1.29 17.26 21.56
CA ASP A 138 2.26 17.70 20.55
C ASP A 138 3.68 17.83 21.12
N GLN A 139 3.81 18.33 22.34
CA GLN A 139 5.11 18.44 23.01
C GLN A 139 5.66 17.06 23.39
N ALA A 140 4.81 16.16 23.91
CA ALA A 140 5.17 14.78 24.22
C ALA A 140 5.66 14.02 22.97
N ALA A 141 4.94 14.15 21.86
CA ALA A 141 5.29 13.53 20.59
C ALA A 141 6.67 13.99 20.08
N LYS A 142 6.99 15.29 20.17
CA LYS A 142 8.32 15.81 19.80
C LYS A 142 9.44 15.19 20.65
N ILE A 143 9.20 15.00 21.95
CA ILE A 143 10.16 14.39 22.87
C ILE A 143 10.34 12.90 22.53
N ALA A 144 9.24 12.18 22.28
CA ALA A 144 9.28 10.78 21.86
C ALA A 144 10.06 10.60 20.55
N ILE A 145 9.78 11.43 19.53
CA ILE A 145 10.51 11.42 18.24
C ILE A 145 12.00 11.71 18.44
N ALA A 146 12.35 12.67 19.29
CA ALA A 146 13.76 12.98 19.61
C ALA A 146 14.44 11.84 20.38
N GLN A 147 13.70 11.09 21.20
CA GLN A 147 14.21 9.91 21.88
C GLN A 147 14.43 8.74 20.92
N LEU A 148 13.52 8.53 19.97
CA LEU A 148 13.69 7.55 18.89
C LEU A 148 14.98 7.81 18.09
N ASP A 149 15.31 9.08 17.81
CA ASP A 149 16.58 9.42 17.16
C ASP A 149 17.81 9.01 17.97
N LYS A 150 17.75 9.11 19.30
CA LYS A 150 18.87 8.71 20.18
C LYS A 150 19.00 7.19 20.30
N ILE A 151 17.89 6.47 20.30
CA ILE A 151 17.84 5.01 20.40
C ILE A 151 18.21 4.35 19.06
N SER A 152 17.96 5.04 17.95
CA SER A 152 18.21 4.48 16.62
C SER A 152 19.67 4.07 16.44
N GLU A 153 19.88 2.83 16.00
CA GLU A 153 21.18 2.37 15.57
C GLU A 153 21.28 2.56 14.05
N THR A 154 22.40 3.15 13.60
CA THR A 154 22.70 3.20 12.17
C THR A 154 23.37 1.90 11.80
N TYR A 155 22.66 1.01 11.10
CA TYR A 155 23.32 -0.13 10.48
C TYR A 155 24.06 0.36 9.23
N PRO A 156 25.39 0.23 9.16
CA PRO A 156 26.12 0.60 7.96
C PRO A 156 25.65 -0.33 6.83
N TYR A 157 25.00 0.26 5.83
CA TYR A 157 24.68 -0.44 4.60
C TYR A 157 25.99 -0.83 3.92
N ASP A 158 26.29 -2.12 3.91
CA ASP A 158 27.33 -2.69 3.08
C ASP A 158 26.65 -3.35 1.86
N PRO A 159 26.97 -2.95 0.61
CA PRO A 159 26.45 -3.61 -0.59
C PRO A 159 26.69 -5.12 -0.62
N SER A 160 27.66 -5.61 0.16
CA SER A 160 27.97 -7.04 0.29
C SER A 160 27.17 -7.77 1.38
N ASN A 161 26.55 -7.05 2.33
CA ASN A 161 25.81 -7.64 3.44
C ASN A 161 24.37 -7.13 3.50
N THR A 162 23.47 -7.82 2.81
CA THR A 162 22.03 -7.55 2.76
C THR A 162 21.25 -8.19 3.92
N GLU A 163 21.91 -8.97 4.77
CA GLU A 163 21.26 -9.75 5.85
C GLU A 163 20.43 -8.87 6.82
N PRO A 164 20.86 -7.68 7.26
CA PRO A 164 20.05 -6.85 8.15
C PRO A 164 18.73 -6.37 7.51
N LEU A 165 18.74 -6.09 6.20
CA LEU A 165 17.54 -5.71 5.46
C LEU A 165 16.60 -6.91 5.29
N ILE A 166 17.18 -8.10 5.06
CA ILE A 166 16.42 -9.35 5.00
C ILE A 166 15.78 -9.62 6.37
N GLN A 167 16.52 -9.47 7.47
CA GLN A 167 15.98 -9.63 8.83
C GLN A 167 14.83 -8.65 9.12
N THR A 168 14.98 -7.38 8.73
CA THR A 168 13.91 -6.38 8.88
C THR A 168 12.66 -6.78 8.08
N ALA A 169 12.83 -7.21 6.82
CA ALA A 169 11.73 -7.71 6.00
C ALA A 169 11.14 -9.03 6.54
N MET A 170 11.93 -9.87 7.21
CA MET A 170 11.44 -11.07 7.88
C MET A 170 10.56 -10.71 9.08
N THR A 171 10.91 -9.69 9.86
CA THR A 171 10.08 -9.20 10.98
C THR A 171 8.71 -8.74 10.49
N THR A 172 8.66 -7.94 9.42
CA THR A 172 7.39 -7.40 8.88
C THR A 172 6.52 -8.47 8.22
N LEU A 173 7.13 -9.50 7.64
CA LEU A 173 6.41 -10.65 7.06
C LEU A 173 5.97 -11.67 8.12
N GLY A 174 6.60 -11.68 9.30
CA GLY A 174 6.34 -12.67 10.35
C GLY A 174 4.94 -12.63 10.94
N SER A 175 4.25 -11.48 10.88
CA SER A 175 2.87 -11.28 11.34
C SER A 175 1.80 -11.56 10.27
N LYS A 176 2.20 -12.06 9.10
CA LYS A 176 1.31 -12.29 7.95
C LYS A 176 1.24 -13.79 7.60
N VAL A 177 0.32 -14.13 6.69
CA VAL A 177 0.08 -15.50 6.18
C VAL A 177 1.36 -16.20 5.67
N ILE A 178 2.40 -15.42 5.33
CA ILE A 178 3.67 -15.89 4.77
C ILE A 178 4.68 -16.37 5.85
N ASN A 179 4.25 -16.67 7.07
CA ASN A 179 5.16 -17.16 8.13
C ASN A 179 5.94 -18.44 7.70
N ARG A 180 5.41 -19.28 6.80
CA ARG A 180 6.14 -20.48 6.33
C ARG A 180 7.32 -20.20 5.39
N CYS A 181 7.28 -19.11 4.61
CA CYS A 181 8.26 -18.82 3.54
C CYS A 181 8.81 -17.39 3.61
N HIS A 182 8.81 -16.79 4.81
CA HIS A 182 9.15 -15.38 5.00
C HIS A 182 10.59 -15.04 4.58
N ARG A 183 11.57 -15.96 4.72
CA ARG A 183 12.96 -15.71 4.30
C ARG A 183 13.11 -15.54 2.79
N GLN A 184 12.55 -16.45 1.98
CA GLN A 184 12.61 -16.37 0.51
C GLN A 184 11.97 -15.07 0.02
N MET A 185 10.81 -14.71 0.60
CA MET A 185 10.11 -13.47 0.26
C MET A 185 10.90 -12.22 0.66
N ALA A 186 11.52 -12.23 1.84
CA ALA A 186 12.38 -11.14 2.30
C ALA A 186 13.60 -10.95 1.37
N GLU A 187 14.27 -12.04 0.99
CA GLU A 187 15.38 -12.02 0.03
C GLU A 187 14.95 -11.46 -1.33
N ILE A 188 13.79 -11.88 -1.84
CA ILE A 188 13.22 -11.39 -3.10
C ILE A 188 12.91 -9.88 -3.02
N ALA A 189 12.26 -9.43 -1.94
CA ALA A 189 11.90 -8.03 -1.74
C ALA A 189 13.14 -7.13 -1.68
N VAL A 190 14.15 -7.52 -0.89
CA VAL A 190 15.40 -6.77 -0.76
C VAL A 190 16.14 -6.72 -2.10
N ASN A 191 16.24 -7.84 -2.81
CA ASN A 191 16.88 -7.88 -4.13
C ASN A 191 16.15 -7.03 -5.17
N ALA A 192 14.81 -6.99 -5.14
CA ALA A 192 14.02 -6.16 -6.03
C ALA A 192 14.31 -4.67 -5.80
N VAL A 193 14.24 -4.23 -4.54
CA VAL A 193 14.50 -2.84 -4.17
C VAL A 193 15.92 -2.42 -4.51
N LEU A 194 16.93 -3.24 -4.19
CA LEU A 194 18.34 -2.94 -4.50
C LEU A 194 18.63 -2.85 -6.00
N THR A 195 17.86 -3.54 -6.83
CA THR A 195 18.03 -3.50 -8.29
C THR A 195 17.49 -2.19 -8.89
N VAL A 196 16.46 -1.61 -8.29
CA VAL A 196 15.81 -0.39 -8.77
C VAL A 196 16.37 0.89 -8.13
N ALA A 197 16.81 0.78 -6.88
CA ALA A 197 17.28 1.88 -6.05
C ALA A 197 18.43 2.66 -6.71
N ASP A 198 18.29 3.98 -6.78
CA ASP A 198 19.40 4.85 -7.13
C ASP A 198 20.22 5.14 -5.87
N MET A 199 21.40 4.54 -5.77
CA MET A 199 22.29 4.67 -4.60
C MET A 199 22.72 6.12 -4.32
N ASN A 200 22.74 6.99 -5.33
CA ASN A 200 23.14 8.38 -5.15
C ASN A 200 22.01 9.21 -4.52
N ARG A 201 20.77 8.98 -4.96
CA ARG A 201 19.59 9.69 -4.43
C ARG A 201 18.97 9.00 -3.22
N LYS A 202 19.33 7.74 -2.96
CA LYS A 202 18.71 6.86 -1.95
C LYS A 202 17.19 6.83 -2.11
N ASP A 203 16.75 6.80 -3.37
CA ASP A 203 15.36 6.91 -3.76
C ASP A 203 15.00 5.68 -4.60
N VAL A 204 13.77 5.20 -4.43
CA VAL A 204 13.25 4.00 -5.09
C VAL A 204 11.97 4.40 -5.77
N ASP A 205 11.99 4.35 -7.10
CA ASP A 205 10.79 4.57 -7.88
C ASP A 205 9.96 3.28 -7.93
N PHE A 206 8.81 3.30 -7.27
CA PHE A 206 7.93 2.13 -7.17
C PHE A 206 7.26 1.77 -8.50
N GLU A 207 7.13 2.72 -9.45
CA GLU A 207 6.56 2.45 -10.76
C GLU A 207 7.40 1.46 -11.55
N LEU A 208 8.71 1.36 -11.23
CA LEU A 208 9.64 0.42 -11.85
C LEU A 208 9.56 -1.00 -11.25
N ILE A 209 8.87 -1.19 -10.12
CA ILE A 209 8.69 -2.49 -9.46
C ILE A 209 7.26 -2.99 -9.67
N LYS A 210 7.04 -3.75 -10.75
CA LYS A 210 5.76 -4.40 -11.02
C LYS A 210 5.57 -5.58 -10.06
N MET A 211 4.42 -5.67 -9.39
CA MET A 211 4.00 -6.91 -8.72
C MET A 211 2.96 -7.60 -9.60
N GLU A 212 3.25 -8.82 -10.02
CA GLU A 212 2.33 -9.63 -10.82
C GLU A 212 1.90 -10.83 -9.98
N GLY A 213 0.60 -10.93 -9.70
CA GLY A 213 0.01 -11.92 -8.80
C GLY A 213 -0.88 -12.90 -9.54
N LYS A 214 -0.54 -14.19 -9.54
CA LYS A 214 -1.33 -15.22 -10.23
C LYS A 214 -1.69 -16.42 -9.37
N VAL A 215 -2.98 -16.74 -9.39
CA VAL A 215 -3.55 -17.87 -8.65
C VAL A 215 -3.03 -19.21 -9.18
N GLY A 216 -2.90 -20.19 -8.29
CA GLY A 216 -2.34 -21.52 -8.58
C GLY A 216 -1.01 -21.77 -7.86
N GLY A 217 -0.47 -22.99 -7.99
CA GLY A 217 0.83 -23.40 -7.40
C GLY A 217 1.00 -23.17 -5.90
N LYS A 218 2.26 -23.06 -5.45
CA LYS A 218 2.62 -22.83 -4.05
C LYS A 218 3.20 -21.42 -3.86
N LEU A 219 3.09 -20.89 -2.64
CA LEU A 219 3.77 -19.64 -2.21
C LEU A 219 5.29 -19.68 -2.49
N GLU A 220 5.90 -20.85 -2.33
CA GLU A 220 7.32 -21.15 -2.59
C GLU A 220 7.74 -20.93 -4.06
N ASP A 221 6.79 -20.93 -5.00
CA ASP A 221 7.08 -20.72 -6.42
C ASP A 221 7.30 -19.24 -6.78
N THR A 222 7.27 -18.34 -5.79
CA THR A 222 7.48 -16.90 -5.97
C THR A 222 8.91 -16.61 -6.41
N GLN A 223 9.06 -15.81 -7.47
CA GLN A 223 10.34 -15.54 -8.10
C GLN A 223 10.52 -14.06 -8.43
N LEU A 224 11.78 -13.62 -8.34
CA LEU A 224 12.18 -12.30 -8.81
C LEU A 224 12.58 -12.38 -10.29
N ILE A 225 11.89 -11.64 -11.14
CA ILE A 225 12.21 -11.57 -12.56
C ILE A 225 12.83 -10.20 -12.85
N LYS A 226 14.10 -10.22 -13.29
CA LYS A 226 14.85 -9.04 -13.72
C LYS A 226 14.41 -8.63 -15.13
N GLY A 227 13.22 -8.05 -15.20
CA GLY A 227 12.57 -7.59 -16.41
C GLY A 227 11.07 -7.48 -16.23
N VAL A 228 10.31 -7.72 -17.30
CA VAL A 228 8.85 -7.51 -17.32
C VAL A 228 8.13 -8.81 -17.60
N ILE A 229 7.06 -9.06 -16.83
CA ILE A 229 6.11 -10.15 -17.05
C ILE A 229 4.83 -9.56 -17.61
N ILE A 230 4.31 -10.22 -18.63
CA ILE A 230 3.06 -9.88 -19.27
C ILE A 230 2.15 -11.11 -19.23
N ASP A 231 0.92 -10.92 -18.78
CA ASP A 231 -0.11 -11.95 -18.81
C ASP A 231 -0.74 -12.10 -20.21
N LYS A 232 0.12 -12.42 -21.19
CA LYS A 232 -0.22 -12.65 -22.58
C LYS A 232 0.61 -13.79 -23.15
N GLU A 233 -0.02 -14.52 -24.07
CA GLU A 233 0.63 -15.55 -24.89
C GLU A 233 1.10 -14.94 -26.21
N PHE A 234 1.94 -15.68 -26.93
CA PHE A 234 2.21 -15.36 -28.33
C PHE A 234 0.91 -15.42 -29.14
N SER A 235 0.80 -14.54 -30.13
CA SER A 235 -0.45 -14.36 -30.85
C SER A 235 -0.92 -15.61 -31.61
N HIS A 236 0.01 -16.48 -32.03
CA HIS A 236 -0.28 -17.75 -32.68
C HIS A 236 0.43 -18.95 -31.98
N PRO A 237 -0.24 -20.09 -31.75
CA PRO A 237 0.33 -21.23 -31.00
C PRO A 237 1.58 -21.88 -31.62
N GLN A 238 1.76 -21.73 -32.94
CA GLN A 238 2.93 -22.25 -33.68
C GLN A 238 4.13 -21.31 -33.64
N MET A 239 4.00 -20.11 -33.06
CA MET A 239 5.14 -19.21 -32.91
C MET A 239 6.21 -19.80 -31.96
N PRO A 240 7.48 -19.46 -32.16
CA PRO A 240 8.56 -19.90 -31.29
C PRO A 240 8.34 -19.36 -29.87
N LYS A 241 8.36 -20.28 -28.90
CA LYS A 241 8.13 -19.96 -27.48
C LYS A 241 9.34 -19.37 -26.76
N LEU A 242 10.51 -19.44 -27.39
CA LEU A 242 11.77 -18.94 -26.87
C LEU A 242 12.48 -18.16 -27.97
N LEU A 243 12.80 -16.91 -27.67
CA LEU A 243 13.56 -16.01 -28.53
C LEU A 243 14.81 -15.56 -27.76
N LYS A 244 15.97 -15.61 -28.43
CA LYS A 244 17.27 -15.17 -27.90
C LYS A 244 17.75 -13.97 -28.70
N ASP A 245 18.44 -13.04 -28.03
CA ASP A 245 18.94 -11.77 -28.59
C ASP A 245 17.84 -11.04 -29.38
N THR A 246 16.80 -10.64 -28.64
CA THR A 246 15.56 -10.14 -29.22
C THR A 246 15.60 -8.63 -29.34
N LYS A 247 15.47 -8.14 -30.57
CA LYS A 247 15.12 -6.74 -30.85
C LYS A 247 13.60 -6.63 -30.99
N MET A 248 12.97 -5.80 -30.19
CA MET A 248 11.51 -5.69 -30.16
C MET A 248 11.00 -4.34 -30.62
N ALA A 249 9.96 -4.37 -31.44
CA ALA A 249 9.21 -3.20 -31.87
C ALA A 249 8.04 -2.98 -30.90
N ILE A 250 8.06 -1.86 -30.19
CA ILE A 250 7.02 -1.48 -29.23
C ILE A 250 6.06 -0.53 -29.94
N LEU A 251 4.85 -1.01 -30.23
CA LEU A 251 3.89 -0.38 -31.13
C LEU A 251 2.59 -0.01 -30.40
N THR A 252 2.16 1.25 -30.52
CA THR A 252 0.81 1.67 -30.09
C THR A 252 -0.15 1.85 -31.26
N CYS A 253 0.34 1.74 -32.50
CA CYS A 253 -0.53 1.70 -33.67
C CYS A 253 -1.25 0.34 -33.77
N PRO A 254 -2.52 0.33 -34.18
CA PRO A 254 -3.21 -0.91 -34.51
C PRO A 254 -2.58 -1.54 -35.76
N PHE A 255 -2.41 -2.86 -35.73
CA PHE A 255 -1.95 -3.63 -36.87
C PHE A 255 -3.17 -3.99 -37.73
N GLU A 256 -3.75 -2.98 -38.39
CA GLU A 256 -4.96 -3.07 -39.21
C GLU A 256 -4.81 -2.19 -40.47
N PRO A 257 -5.57 -2.46 -41.55
CA PRO A 257 -5.62 -1.58 -42.70
C PRO A 257 -6.05 -0.17 -42.24
N PRO A 258 -5.47 0.90 -42.80
CA PRO A 258 -5.69 2.26 -42.32
C PRO A 258 -7.16 2.66 -42.47
N LYS A 259 -7.86 2.71 -41.33
CA LYS A 259 -9.23 3.20 -41.25
C LYS A 259 -9.22 4.70 -40.90
N PRO A 260 -9.97 5.55 -41.62
CA PRO A 260 -10.16 6.92 -41.20
C PRO A 260 -10.85 6.96 -39.83
N LYS A 261 -10.44 7.88 -38.95
CA LYS A 261 -11.04 8.02 -37.61
C LYS A 261 -12.49 8.52 -37.64
N THR A 262 -12.93 9.07 -38.77
CA THR A 262 -14.30 9.50 -39.02
C THR A 262 -15.17 8.32 -39.46
N LYS A 263 -16.47 8.34 -39.16
CA LYS A 263 -17.42 7.33 -39.65
C LYS A 263 -17.34 7.27 -41.18
N HIS A 264 -16.80 6.18 -41.71
CA HIS A 264 -16.70 5.92 -43.14
C HIS A 264 -17.55 4.71 -43.49
N LYS A 265 -18.37 4.83 -44.52
CA LYS A 265 -19.08 3.72 -45.14
C LYS A 265 -18.37 3.40 -46.44
N LEU A 266 -17.96 2.15 -46.59
CA LEU A 266 -17.29 1.68 -47.80
C LEU A 266 -18.35 0.93 -48.60
N ASP A 267 -18.91 1.61 -49.61
CA ASP A 267 -19.94 1.03 -50.47
C ASP A 267 -19.25 0.32 -51.64
N VAL A 268 -19.35 -1.00 -51.67
CA VAL A 268 -18.75 -1.83 -52.72
C VAL A 268 -19.84 -2.12 -53.75
N THR A 269 -19.66 -1.64 -54.99
CA THR A 269 -20.70 -1.73 -56.02
C THR A 269 -20.56 -2.97 -56.89
N CYS A 270 -19.33 -3.46 -57.08
CA CYS A 270 -19.01 -4.58 -57.96
C CYS A 270 -18.21 -5.69 -57.25
N VAL A 271 -18.37 -6.93 -57.71
CA VAL A 271 -17.62 -8.11 -57.20
C VAL A 271 -16.11 -7.96 -57.44
N GLU A 272 -15.72 -7.25 -58.51
CA GLU A 272 -14.32 -6.98 -58.84
C GLU A 272 -13.67 -6.01 -57.85
N GLU A 273 -14.39 -4.97 -57.42
CA GLU A 273 -13.95 -4.03 -56.38
C GLU A 273 -13.74 -4.74 -55.04
N TYR A 274 -14.62 -5.69 -54.70
CA TYR A 274 -14.47 -6.52 -53.51
C TYR A 274 -13.17 -7.35 -53.54
N LYS A 275 -12.85 -7.98 -54.68
CA LYS A 275 -11.59 -8.72 -54.85
C LYS A 275 -10.37 -7.80 -54.82
N ALA A 276 -10.47 -6.59 -55.36
CA ALA A 276 -9.41 -5.60 -55.30
C ALA A 276 -9.17 -5.12 -53.86
N LEU A 277 -10.24 -4.91 -53.09
CA LEU A 277 -10.17 -4.53 -51.68
C LEU A 277 -9.49 -5.62 -50.83
N GLN A 278 -9.83 -6.89 -51.04
CA GLN A 278 -9.19 -8.01 -50.34
C GLN A 278 -7.68 -8.09 -50.66
N LYS A 279 -7.29 -7.87 -51.93
CA LYS A 279 -5.86 -7.79 -52.30
C LYS A 279 -5.18 -6.60 -51.63
N TYR A 280 -5.83 -5.45 -51.63
CA TYR A 280 -5.32 -4.23 -51.00
C TYR A 280 -5.07 -4.41 -49.50
N GLU A 281 -6.00 -5.04 -48.77
CA GLU A 281 -5.82 -5.35 -47.34
C GLU A 281 -4.59 -6.23 -47.12
N LYS A 282 -4.46 -7.31 -47.90
CA LYS A 282 -3.32 -8.22 -47.82
C LYS A 282 -1.98 -7.53 -48.13
N ASP A 283 -1.95 -6.72 -49.18
CA ASP A 283 -0.75 -5.97 -49.59
C ASP A 283 -0.36 -4.95 -48.51
N LYS A 284 -1.33 -4.27 -47.90
CA LYS A 284 -1.09 -3.33 -46.80
C LYS A 284 -0.52 -4.02 -45.57
N PHE A 285 -1.01 -5.21 -45.21
CA PHE A 285 -0.41 -5.99 -44.14
C PHE A 285 1.03 -6.39 -44.47
N LEU A 286 1.30 -6.86 -45.69
CA LEU A 286 2.65 -7.23 -46.11
C LEU A 286 3.61 -6.02 -46.08
N GLU A 287 3.15 -4.84 -46.46
CA GLU A 287 3.92 -3.59 -46.32
C GLU A 287 4.28 -3.30 -44.85
N MET A 288 3.33 -3.44 -43.91
CA MET A 288 3.58 -3.23 -42.48
C MET A 288 4.58 -4.24 -41.91
N ILE A 289 4.43 -5.53 -42.24
CA ILE A 289 5.37 -6.58 -41.82
C ILE A 289 6.77 -6.28 -42.35
N LYS A 290 6.86 -5.89 -43.62
CA LYS A 290 8.13 -5.57 -44.27
C LYS A 290 8.82 -4.40 -43.58
N GLN A 291 8.09 -3.33 -43.23
CA GLN A 291 8.63 -2.20 -42.48
C GLN A 291 9.22 -2.64 -41.13
N ILE A 292 8.57 -3.55 -40.40
CA ILE A 292 9.11 -4.06 -39.14
C ILE A 292 10.39 -4.86 -39.38
N LYS A 293 10.39 -5.77 -40.37
CA LYS A 293 11.56 -6.57 -40.72
C LYS A 293 12.74 -5.75 -41.21
N ASP A 294 12.48 -4.72 -42.01
CA ASP A 294 13.53 -3.84 -42.57
C ASP A 294 14.29 -3.09 -41.45
N THR A 295 13.64 -2.85 -40.30
CA THR A 295 14.32 -2.30 -39.12
C THR A 295 15.15 -3.32 -38.33
N GLY A 296 15.03 -4.62 -38.63
CA GLY A 296 15.74 -5.71 -37.95
C GLY A 296 15.12 -6.11 -36.61
N ALA A 297 13.82 -5.90 -36.42
CA ALA A 297 13.09 -6.37 -35.24
C ALA A 297 12.72 -7.86 -35.35
N ASN A 298 12.90 -8.59 -34.25
CA ASN A 298 12.62 -10.02 -34.11
C ASN A 298 11.30 -10.30 -33.37
N LEU A 299 10.70 -9.29 -32.74
CA LEU A 299 9.44 -9.42 -31.97
C LEU A 299 8.61 -8.14 -32.12
N ALA A 300 7.31 -8.27 -32.39
CA ALA A 300 6.37 -7.15 -32.39
C ALA A 300 5.48 -7.17 -31.14
N ILE A 301 5.42 -6.06 -30.43
CA ILE A 301 4.57 -5.89 -29.25
C ILE A 301 3.56 -4.79 -29.57
N CYS A 302 2.28 -5.15 -29.65
CA CYS A 302 1.20 -4.24 -30.02
C CYS A 302 0.25 -3.99 -28.84
N GLN A 303 -0.06 -2.73 -28.59
CA GLN A 303 -1.09 -2.34 -27.61
C GLN A 303 -2.47 -2.88 -28.00
N TRP A 304 -2.82 -2.72 -29.27
CA TRP A 304 -4.11 -3.13 -29.81
C TRP A 304 -4.07 -4.55 -30.35
N GLY A 305 -5.25 -5.16 -30.42
CA GLY A 305 -5.46 -6.40 -31.14
C GLY A 305 -5.22 -6.26 -32.64
N PHE A 306 -5.09 -7.40 -33.30
CA PHE A 306 -5.10 -7.52 -34.74
C PHE A 306 -5.75 -8.83 -35.16
N ASP A 307 -6.24 -8.87 -36.40
CA ASP A 307 -7.08 -9.94 -36.95
C ASP A 307 -6.31 -11.26 -37.17
N ASP A 308 -7.05 -12.36 -37.29
CA ASP A 308 -6.46 -13.70 -37.50
C ASP A 308 -5.71 -13.84 -38.83
N GLU A 309 -6.13 -13.11 -39.87
CA GLU A 309 -5.40 -13.07 -41.15
C GLU A 309 -4.02 -12.43 -40.97
N ALA A 310 -3.93 -11.34 -40.20
CA ALA A 310 -2.67 -10.71 -39.87
C ALA A 310 -1.77 -11.63 -39.04
N ASN A 311 -2.34 -12.38 -38.09
CA ASN A 311 -1.61 -13.41 -37.32
C ASN A 311 -0.95 -14.46 -38.23
N HIS A 312 -1.70 -14.99 -39.20
CA HIS A 312 -1.16 -15.98 -40.14
C HIS A 312 -0.05 -15.38 -41.02
N LEU A 313 -0.20 -14.14 -41.47
CA LEU A 313 0.81 -13.45 -42.27
C LEU A 313 2.09 -13.18 -41.47
N LEU A 314 1.97 -12.80 -40.20
CA LEU A 314 3.09 -12.61 -39.28
C LEU A 314 3.87 -13.93 -39.06
N LEU A 315 3.14 -15.04 -38.88
CA LEU A 315 3.73 -16.37 -38.75
C LEU A 315 4.47 -16.81 -40.02
N GLN A 316 3.86 -16.66 -41.19
CA GLN A 316 4.49 -17.00 -42.47
C GLN A 316 5.77 -16.20 -42.71
N ASN A 317 5.83 -15.00 -42.11
CA ASN A 317 6.98 -14.13 -42.14
C ASN A 317 7.94 -14.34 -40.96
N GLU A 318 7.78 -15.37 -40.13
CA GLU A 318 8.68 -15.64 -39.00
C GLU A 318 8.83 -14.43 -38.05
N LEU A 319 7.76 -13.62 -37.90
CA LEU A 319 7.73 -12.49 -36.96
C LEU A 319 6.75 -12.79 -35.81
N PRO A 320 7.25 -13.25 -34.65
CA PRO A 320 6.45 -13.39 -33.45
C PRO A 320 5.82 -12.06 -33.04
N ALA A 321 4.57 -12.13 -32.58
CA ALA A 321 3.85 -10.95 -32.16
C ALA A 321 3.03 -11.18 -30.88
N ILE A 322 2.83 -10.10 -30.13
CA ILE A 322 1.99 -10.04 -28.93
C ILE A 322 0.93 -8.98 -29.16
N ARG A 323 -0.32 -9.31 -28.80
CA ARG A 323 -1.49 -8.44 -28.95
C ARG A 323 -2.11 -8.12 -27.60
N TRP A 324 -2.85 -7.01 -27.53
CA TRP A 324 -3.60 -6.60 -26.34
C TRP A 324 -2.72 -6.34 -25.11
N VAL A 325 -1.55 -5.72 -25.30
CA VAL A 325 -0.68 -5.35 -24.19
C VAL A 325 -1.19 -4.06 -23.54
N GLY A 326 -1.25 -4.03 -22.20
CA GLY A 326 -1.74 -2.86 -21.46
C GLY A 326 -0.88 -1.61 -21.69
N GLY A 327 -1.49 -0.43 -21.57
CA GLY A 327 -0.76 0.84 -21.67
C GLY A 327 0.43 0.95 -20.69
N PRO A 328 0.20 0.73 -19.37
CA PRO A 328 1.29 0.74 -18.38
C PRO A 328 2.35 -0.34 -18.64
N GLU A 329 1.96 -1.50 -19.17
CA GLU A 329 2.88 -2.59 -19.48
C GLU A 329 3.83 -2.22 -20.62
N ILE A 330 3.32 -1.54 -21.65
CA ILE A 330 4.13 -1.05 -22.77
C ILE A 330 5.19 -0.04 -22.31
N GLU A 331 4.82 0.83 -21.37
CA GLU A 331 5.74 1.80 -20.78
C GLU A 331 6.84 1.10 -19.98
N LEU A 332 6.48 0.13 -19.14
CA LEU A 332 7.43 -0.72 -18.40
C LEU A 332 8.38 -1.48 -19.35
N ILE A 333 7.87 -2.06 -20.43
CA ILE A 333 8.69 -2.76 -21.43
C ILE A 333 9.64 -1.78 -22.12
N ALA A 334 9.18 -0.58 -22.46
CA ALA A 334 10.01 0.45 -23.07
C ALA A 334 11.16 0.87 -22.12
N ILE A 335 10.86 1.10 -20.84
CA ILE A 335 11.87 1.45 -19.84
C ILE A 335 12.87 0.31 -19.62
N ALA A 336 12.40 -0.93 -19.49
CA ALA A 336 13.23 -2.11 -19.27
C ALA A 336 14.18 -2.34 -20.46
N THR A 337 13.64 -2.34 -21.67
CA THR A 337 14.38 -2.71 -22.90
C THR A 337 15.18 -1.55 -23.48
N GLY A 338 14.95 -0.32 -22.98
CA GLY A 338 15.50 0.93 -23.55
C GLY A 338 14.89 1.31 -24.90
N GLY A 339 13.80 0.67 -25.30
CA GLY A 339 13.09 0.96 -26.54
C GLY A 339 12.23 2.22 -26.43
N ARG A 340 11.83 2.79 -27.58
CA ARG A 340 10.86 3.88 -27.63
C ARG A 340 9.53 3.37 -28.15
N ILE A 341 8.45 3.87 -27.54
CA ILE A 341 7.09 3.57 -27.98
C ILE A 341 6.85 4.24 -29.33
N VAL A 342 6.48 3.46 -30.35
CA VAL A 342 6.30 3.95 -31.72
C VAL A 342 4.81 4.07 -32.05
N PRO A 343 4.31 5.30 -32.33
CA PRO A 343 2.90 5.54 -32.59
C PRO A 343 2.49 5.26 -34.05
N ARG A 344 3.44 5.25 -34.99
CA ARG A 344 3.18 5.03 -36.43
C ARG A 344 4.27 4.17 -37.05
N PHE A 345 3.89 3.22 -37.90
CA PHE A 345 4.85 2.35 -38.62
C PHE A 345 5.90 3.12 -39.42
N SER A 346 5.53 4.24 -40.03
CA SER A 346 6.45 5.10 -40.80
C SER A 346 7.58 5.71 -39.97
N GLU A 347 7.41 5.80 -38.65
CA GLU A 347 8.40 6.36 -37.73
C GLU A 347 9.28 5.26 -37.08
N LEU A 348 9.07 4.00 -37.45
CA LEU A 348 9.85 2.87 -36.93
C LEU A 348 11.28 2.93 -37.49
N THR A 349 12.25 2.90 -36.58
CA THR A 349 13.67 2.99 -36.89
C THR A 349 14.44 2.04 -35.97
N ALA A 350 15.61 1.56 -36.39
CA ALA A 350 16.39 0.61 -35.62
C ALA A 350 16.82 1.14 -34.23
N GLU A 351 17.00 2.46 -34.10
CA GLU A 351 17.36 3.11 -32.82
C GLU A 351 16.22 3.09 -31.79
N LYS A 352 14.96 2.98 -32.25
CA LYS A 352 13.78 2.95 -31.38
C LYS A 352 13.46 1.54 -30.87
N LEU A 353 14.14 0.51 -31.37
CA LEU A 353 13.88 -0.87 -30.96
C LEU A 353 14.39 -1.13 -29.54
N GLY A 354 13.59 -1.85 -28.76
CA GLY A 354 14.01 -2.39 -27.47
C GLY A 354 14.95 -3.58 -27.65
N SER A 355 15.85 -3.79 -26.70
CA SER A 355 16.80 -4.91 -26.71
C SER A 355 16.67 -5.72 -25.42
N ALA A 356 16.46 -7.04 -25.58
CA ALA A 356 16.39 -8.01 -24.49
C ALA A 356 17.15 -9.28 -24.86
N GLY A 357 17.84 -9.89 -23.88
CA GLY A 357 18.59 -11.13 -24.11
C GLY A 357 17.67 -12.33 -24.33
N VAL A 358 16.60 -12.47 -23.53
CA VAL A 358 15.70 -13.62 -23.63
C VAL A 358 14.24 -13.20 -23.52
N VAL A 359 13.41 -13.67 -24.45
CA VAL A 359 11.95 -13.62 -24.33
C VAL A 359 11.44 -15.05 -24.36
N LYS A 360 10.76 -15.47 -23.29
CA LYS A 360 10.27 -16.85 -23.15
C LYS A 360 8.83 -16.88 -22.66
N GLU A 361 8.05 -17.77 -23.25
CA GLU A 361 6.73 -18.13 -22.75
C GLU A 361 6.89 -19.21 -21.66
N ILE A 362 6.49 -18.89 -20.44
CA ILE A 362 6.52 -19.82 -19.30
C ILE A 362 5.09 -20.18 -18.93
N CYS A 363 4.86 -21.47 -18.75
CA CYS A 363 3.63 -21.96 -18.15
C CYS A 363 3.87 -22.04 -16.63
N PHE A 364 3.04 -21.35 -15.85
CA PHE A 364 3.19 -21.33 -14.39
C PHE A 364 2.04 -22.06 -13.71
N GLY A 365 2.34 -23.15 -13.00
CA GLY A 365 1.37 -23.92 -12.23
C GLY A 365 0.67 -25.06 -12.99
N THR A 366 -0.46 -25.52 -12.46
CA THR A 366 -1.31 -26.58 -13.01
C THR A 366 -2.41 -26.06 -13.95
N THR A 367 -2.75 -24.77 -13.86
CA THR A 367 -3.57 -24.06 -14.84
C THR A 367 -2.75 -23.84 -16.11
N LYS A 368 -3.38 -23.99 -17.29
CA LYS A 368 -2.71 -23.87 -18.60
C LYS A 368 -2.35 -22.42 -18.97
N ASP A 369 -2.34 -21.52 -18.01
CA ASP A 369 -2.12 -20.11 -18.24
C ASP A 369 -0.63 -19.87 -18.50
N ARG A 370 -0.33 -19.23 -19.63
CA ARG A 370 1.03 -18.91 -20.03
C ARG A 370 1.26 -17.42 -19.95
N MET A 371 2.46 -17.08 -19.50
CA MET A 371 2.92 -15.71 -19.42
C MET A 371 4.19 -15.56 -20.22
N LEU A 372 4.35 -14.36 -20.74
CA LEU A 372 5.56 -13.99 -21.45
C LEU A 372 6.48 -13.25 -20.49
N VAL A 373 7.70 -13.77 -20.38
CA VAL A 373 8.75 -13.23 -19.54
C VAL A 373 9.84 -12.67 -20.43
N ILE A 374 10.16 -11.39 -20.21
CA ILE A 374 11.23 -10.66 -20.88
C ILE A 374 12.35 -10.46 -19.87
N GLU A 375 13.52 -11.07 -20.11
CA GLU A 375 14.69 -11.07 -19.25
C GLU A 375 15.92 -10.50 -19.97
N GLU A 376 16.94 -10.13 -19.19
CA GLU A 376 18.23 -9.62 -19.69
C GLU A 376 18.09 -8.36 -20.55
N CYS A 377 17.26 -7.41 -20.09
CA CYS A 377 17.10 -6.14 -20.76
C CYS A 377 18.31 -5.21 -20.51
N LYS A 378 18.61 -4.33 -21.47
CA LYS A 378 19.70 -3.35 -21.35
C LYS A 378 19.62 -2.49 -20.09
N ASN A 379 18.41 -2.15 -19.66
CA ASN A 379 18.18 -1.35 -18.48
C ASN A 379 17.56 -2.23 -17.39
N SER A 380 18.37 -2.71 -16.46
CA SER A 380 17.93 -3.61 -15.40
C SER A 380 17.10 -2.93 -14.30
N ARG A 381 16.74 -1.65 -14.46
CA ARG A 381 16.04 -0.87 -13.43
C ARG A 381 14.55 -1.19 -13.30
N ALA A 382 13.96 -1.91 -14.26
CA ALA A 382 12.59 -2.40 -14.15
C ALA A 382 12.61 -3.87 -13.73
N VAL A 383 11.90 -4.19 -12.66
CA VAL A 383 11.89 -5.51 -12.04
C VAL A 383 10.46 -5.93 -11.77
N THR A 384 10.14 -7.18 -12.07
CA THR A 384 8.83 -7.73 -11.73
C THR A 384 9.00 -8.77 -10.64
N ILE A 385 8.32 -8.57 -9.52
CA ILE A 385 8.17 -9.60 -8.51
C ILE A 385 6.95 -10.45 -8.91
N PHE A 386 7.20 -11.69 -9.30
CA PHE A 386 6.14 -12.64 -9.62
C PHE A 386 5.73 -13.34 -8.34
N ILE A 387 4.68 -12.82 -7.72
CA ILE A 387 4.27 -13.24 -6.38
C ILE A 387 3.08 -14.17 -6.49
N ARG A 388 3.10 -15.20 -5.66
CA ARG A 388 1.89 -15.91 -5.27
C ARG A 388 1.39 -15.29 -3.94
N GLY A 389 0.79 -14.10 -3.96
CA GLY A 389 0.28 -13.35 -2.77
C GLY A 389 1.26 -12.38 -2.05
N GLY A 390 0.92 -11.07 -1.95
CA GLY A 390 1.75 -9.90 -1.52
C GLY A 390 1.90 -9.63 0.00
N ASN A 391 2.65 -8.65 0.55
CA ASN A 391 2.94 -7.24 0.20
C ASN A 391 4.29 -6.70 0.83
N LYS A 392 4.72 -5.45 0.51
CA LYS A 392 6.11 -4.85 0.56
C LYS A 392 6.46 -3.94 1.77
N MET A 393 7.77 -3.76 2.10
CA MET A 393 8.41 -2.49 2.58
C MET A 393 9.96 -2.57 2.74
N VAL A 394 10.75 -1.48 2.54
CA VAL A 394 12.16 -1.30 3.02
C VAL A 394 12.50 0.19 3.33
N ASP A 395 13.17 0.47 4.45
CA ASP A 395 13.95 1.70 4.78
C ASP A 395 15.23 1.33 5.59
N ASN A 396 16.24 2.19 5.64
CA ASN A 396 17.62 1.91 6.08
C ASN A 396 17.97 2.33 7.52
N ARG A 397 17.11 3.06 8.24
CA ARG A 397 17.30 3.37 9.66
C ARG A 397 16.37 2.53 10.49
N ILE A 398 16.91 1.89 11.52
CA ILE A 398 16.17 0.90 12.29
C ILE A 398 16.06 1.27 13.76
N VAL A 399 15.01 0.77 14.38
CA VAL A 399 14.76 0.75 15.82
C VAL A 399 14.33 -0.65 16.21
N TYR A 400 14.56 -1.00 17.48
CA TYR A 400 14.11 -2.28 18.01
C TYR A 400 12.62 -2.23 18.32
N GLY A 401 11.86 -3.09 17.65
CA GLY A 401 10.40 -3.14 17.73
C GLY A 401 9.90 -3.93 18.93
N GLY A 402 8.80 -4.67 18.75
CA GLY A 402 8.27 -5.56 19.79
C GLY A 402 7.88 -4.84 21.08
N GLY A 403 7.51 -3.56 20.98
CA GLY A 403 7.16 -2.72 22.13
C GLY A 403 8.35 -2.07 22.84
N ALA A 404 9.60 -2.41 22.48
CA ALA A 404 10.78 -1.85 23.13
C ALA A 404 10.91 -0.35 22.92
N SER A 405 10.70 0.10 21.68
CA SER A 405 10.76 1.52 21.29
C SER A 405 9.69 2.37 22.00
N GLU A 406 8.50 1.83 22.18
CA GLU A 406 7.35 2.47 22.81
C GLU A 406 7.60 2.66 24.32
N ILE A 407 8.08 1.62 25.01
CA ILE A 407 8.43 1.70 26.43
C ILE A 407 9.56 2.72 26.66
N ALA A 408 10.58 2.72 25.80
CA ALA A 408 11.69 3.65 25.92
C ALA A 408 11.25 5.11 25.69
N CYS A 409 10.30 5.34 24.78
CA CYS A 409 9.67 6.64 24.60
C CYS A 409 8.81 7.02 25.80
N ALA A 410 7.99 6.12 26.33
CA ALA A 410 7.14 6.35 27.51
C ALA A 410 7.98 6.75 28.73
N LEU A 411 9.12 6.09 28.97
CA LEU A 411 10.06 6.45 30.03
C LEU A 411 10.64 7.85 29.84
N ALA A 412 11.06 8.20 28.63
CA ALA A 412 11.63 9.52 28.34
C ALA A 412 10.59 10.65 28.46
N VAL A 413 9.36 10.41 28.00
CA VAL A 413 8.24 11.35 28.13
C VAL A 413 7.87 11.54 29.60
N ASN A 414 7.80 10.47 30.40
CA ASN A 414 7.54 10.56 31.84
C ASN A 414 8.63 11.36 32.58
N GLN A 415 9.90 11.11 32.27
CA GLN A 415 11.01 11.90 32.84
C GLN A 415 10.95 13.38 32.45
N ALA A 416 10.47 13.69 31.25
CA ALA A 416 10.26 15.07 30.82
C ALA A 416 9.04 15.70 31.52
N ALA A 417 7.97 14.93 31.74
CA ALA A 417 6.79 15.37 32.48
C ALA A 417 7.14 15.80 33.91
N ASP A 418 8.01 15.05 34.60
CA ASP A 418 8.45 15.40 35.96
C ASP A 418 9.27 16.70 36.03
N LYS A 419 9.95 17.05 34.93
CA LYS A 419 10.69 18.31 34.80
C LYS A 419 9.81 19.49 34.38
N CYS A 420 8.60 19.23 33.90
CA CYS A 420 7.65 20.25 33.45
C CYS A 420 6.70 20.65 34.60
N PRO A 421 6.81 21.86 35.17
CA PRO A 421 5.92 22.31 36.24
C PRO A 421 4.52 22.75 35.75
N SER A 422 4.27 22.74 34.44
CA SER A 422 3.03 23.18 33.80
C SER A 422 1.91 22.12 33.91
N LEU A 423 0.68 22.52 33.60
CA LEU A 423 -0.47 21.61 33.48
C LEU A 423 -0.32 20.58 32.35
N GLU A 424 0.56 20.86 31.39
CA GLU A 424 0.92 19.94 30.30
C GLU A 424 1.55 18.63 30.81
N GLN A 425 2.08 18.60 32.04
CA GLN A 425 2.60 17.38 32.65
C GLN A 425 1.58 16.24 32.66
N TYR A 426 0.29 16.56 32.84
CA TYR A 426 -0.77 15.55 32.86
C TYR A 426 -1.03 14.97 31.48
N ALA A 427 -0.97 15.81 30.44
CA ALA A 427 -1.06 15.39 29.06
C ALA A 427 0.17 14.57 28.64
N MET A 428 1.37 14.93 29.08
CA MET A 428 2.57 14.14 28.83
C MET A 428 2.52 12.76 29.49
N ARG A 429 2.03 12.67 30.73
CA ARG A 429 1.84 11.38 31.42
C ARG A 429 0.81 10.51 30.69
N ALA A 430 -0.35 11.07 30.34
CA ALA A 430 -1.35 10.40 29.52
C ALA A 430 -0.79 9.90 28.17
N PHE A 431 0.08 10.69 27.52
CA PHE A 431 0.76 10.27 26.30
C PHE A 431 1.70 9.09 26.54
N ALA A 432 2.45 9.10 27.65
CA ALA A 432 3.32 8.00 28.02
C ALA A 432 2.53 6.72 28.35
N ASP A 433 1.40 6.84 29.05
CA ASP A 433 0.51 5.73 29.37
C ASP A 433 -0.13 5.16 28.09
N ALA A 434 -0.51 6.00 27.13
CA ALA A 434 -1.00 5.57 25.83
C ALA A 434 0.05 4.80 25.00
N LEU A 435 1.34 5.16 25.09
CA LEU A 435 2.42 4.42 24.44
C LEU A 435 2.58 3.00 25.02
N GLU A 436 2.27 2.80 26.30
CA GLU A 436 2.33 1.48 26.96
C GLU A 436 1.20 0.54 26.50
N VAL A 437 0.16 1.02 25.82
CA VAL A 437 -0.94 0.19 25.29
C VAL A 437 -0.49 -0.71 24.15
N ILE A 438 0.45 -0.27 23.30
CA ILE A 438 1.00 -1.09 22.20
C ILE A 438 1.69 -2.36 22.73
N PRO A 439 2.70 -2.26 23.61
CA PRO A 439 3.34 -3.45 24.17
C PRO A 439 2.35 -4.27 25.02
N MET A 440 1.46 -3.63 25.77
CA MET A 440 0.41 -4.36 26.50
C MET A 440 -0.45 -5.24 25.56
N ALA A 441 -0.88 -4.71 24.41
CA ALA A 441 -1.63 -5.45 23.40
C ALA A 441 -0.81 -6.59 22.78
N LEU A 442 0.49 -6.39 22.54
CA LEU A 442 1.39 -7.46 22.07
C LEU A 442 1.50 -8.62 23.07
N ALA A 443 1.59 -8.32 24.37
CA ALA A 443 1.59 -9.33 25.42
C ALA A 443 0.25 -10.08 25.49
N GLU A 444 -0.87 -9.36 25.45
CA GLU A 444 -2.23 -9.95 25.46
C GLU A 444 -2.42 -10.91 24.29
N ASN A 445 -2.08 -10.48 23.07
CA ASN A 445 -2.22 -11.30 21.86
C ASN A 445 -1.28 -12.52 21.88
N SER A 446 -0.18 -12.45 22.63
CA SER A 446 0.77 -13.56 22.79
C SER A 446 0.41 -14.52 23.93
N GLY A 447 -0.70 -14.29 24.65
CA GLY A 447 -1.14 -15.10 25.79
C GLY A 447 -0.32 -14.88 27.06
N LEU A 448 0.48 -13.80 27.13
CA LEU A 448 1.24 -13.42 28.31
C LEU A 448 0.40 -12.56 29.24
N ASN A 449 0.74 -12.53 30.53
CA ASN A 449 0.13 -11.60 31.47
C ASN A 449 0.66 -10.19 31.20
N SER A 450 -0.17 -9.36 30.58
CA SER A 450 0.22 -8.04 30.09
C SER A 450 0.78 -7.12 31.17
N ILE A 451 0.22 -7.13 32.38
CA ILE A 451 0.67 -6.33 33.51
C ILE A 451 2.04 -6.79 34.01
N GLN A 452 2.24 -8.10 34.17
CA GLN A 452 3.49 -8.66 34.68
C GLN A 452 4.64 -8.42 33.69
N THR A 453 4.42 -8.74 32.42
CA THR A 453 5.42 -8.58 31.35
C THR A 453 5.82 -7.12 31.19
N MET A 454 4.85 -6.20 31.19
CA MET A 454 5.14 -4.76 31.11
C MET A 454 5.97 -4.26 32.27
N THR A 455 5.61 -4.67 33.50
CA THR A 455 6.32 -4.26 34.71
C THR A 455 7.77 -4.76 34.69
N GLU A 456 7.98 -6.00 34.28
CA GLU A 456 9.31 -6.60 34.17
C GLU A 456 10.17 -5.89 33.13
N VAL A 457 9.68 -5.76 31.89
CA VAL A 457 10.45 -5.14 30.79
C VAL A 457 10.75 -3.68 31.10
N ARG A 458 9.78 -2.93 31.65
CA ARG A 458 9.97 -1.53 32.06
C ARG A 458 11.04 -1.41 33.15
N ALA A 459 10.99 -2.27 34.17
CA ALA A 459 12.01 -2.29 35.22
C ALA A 459 13.40 -2.57 34.64
N ARG A 460 13.51 -3.56 33.75
CA ARG A 460 14.77 -3.93 33.12
C ARG A 460 15.34 -2.85 32.21
N GLN A 461 14.51 -2.18 31.40
CA GLN A 461 14.95 -1.04 30.59
C GLN A 461 15.55 0.07 31.46
N VAL A 462 14.98 0.34 32.63
CA VAL A 462 15.49 1.35 33.57
C VAL A 462 16.78 0.90 34.25
N THR A 463 16.86 -0.34 34.73
CA THR A 463 18.04 -0.84 35.45
C THR A 463 19.24 -1.10 34.54
N GLU A 464 19.00 -1.63 33.35
CA GLU A 464 20.05 -2.00 32.39
C GLU A 464 20.35 -0.85 31.41
N ASN A 465 19.51 0.19 31.39
CA ASN A 465 19.58 1.31 30.44
C ASN A 465 19.66 0.84 28.97
N ASN A 466 18.98 -0.27 28.66
CA ASN A 466 18.98 -0.92 27.36
C ASN A 466 17.61 -0.75 26.69
N PRO A 467 17.47 0.09 25.65
CA PRO A 467 16.21 0.34 24.96
C PRO A 467 15.80 -0.79 24.00
N ALA A 468 16.63 -1.82 23.81
CA ALA A 468 16.32 -2.97 22.96
C ALA A 468 15.47 -4.04 23.66
N LEU A 469 15.18 -3.89 24.96
CA LEU A 469 14.38 -4.87 25.69
C LEU A 469 12.89 -4.67 25.39
N GLY A 470 12.26 -5.65 24.76
CA GLY A 470 10.85 -5.65 24.37
C GLY A 470 10.08 -6.85 24.91
N ILE A 471 8.95 -7.14 24.29
CA ILE A 471 8.09 -8.26 24.65
C ILE A 471 8.42 -9.46 23.78
N ASP A 472 8.63 -10.60 24.43
CA ASP A 472 8.85 -11.88 23.76
C ASP A 472 7.52 -12.47 23.27
N CYS A 473 7.10 -12.09 22.06
CA CYS A 473 5.90 -12.65 21.45
C CYS A 473 6.09 -14.11 20.98
N LEU A 474 7.32 -14.58 20.80
CA LEU A 474 7.62 -15.89 20.22
C LEU A 474 7.94 -16.98 21.27
N HIS A 475 7.91 -16.62 22.56
CA HIS A 475 8.24 -17.50 23.69
C HIS A 475 9.65 -18.11 23.58
N LEU A 476 10.62 -17.30 23.13
CA LEU A 476 12.04 -17.66 22.99
C LEU A 476 12.83 -17.53 24.31
N ASN A 477 12.19 -17.12 25.41
CA ASN A 477 12.77 -16.89 26.73
C ASN A 477 13.86 -15.79 26.75
N THR A 478 13.81 -14.84 25.82
CA THR A 478 14.71 -13.68 25.78
C THR A 478 13.92 -12.43 25.43
N ASN A 479 14.08 -11.35 26.19
CA ASN A 479 13.36 -10.10 25.93
C ASN A 479 14.18 -9.12 25.08
N ASP A 480 15.39 -9.48 24.68
CA ASP A 480 16.27 -8.62 23.89
C ASP A 480 15.90 -8.70 22.40
N MET A 481 15.26 -7.65 21.90
CA MET A 481 14.81 -7.56 20.50
C MET A 481 15.99 -7.57 19.51
N LYS A 482 17.19 -7.20 19.96
CA LYS A 482 18.41 -7.31 19.16
C LYS A 482 18.79 -8.76 18.92
N GLN A 483 18.63 -9.62 19.94
CA GLN A 483 18.88 -11.06 19.84
C GLN A 483 17.75 -11.77 19.12
N GLN A 484 16.50 -11.31 19.29
CA GLN A 484 15.35 -11.83 18.57
C GLN A 484 15.27 -11.35 17.11
N HIS A 485 16.13 -10.41 16.71
CA HIS A 485 16.09 -9.76 15.39
C HIS A 485 14.72 -9.12 15.07
N VAL A 486 14.07 -8.53 16.07
CA VAL A 486 12.81 -7.80 15.91
C VAL A 486 13.13 -6.33 15.64
N ILE A 487 13.10 -5.98 14.35
CA ILE A 487 13.59 -4.70 13.85
C ILE A 487 12.49 -4.01 13.05
N GLU A 488 12.27 -2.73 13.31
CA GLU A 488 11.34 -1.87 12.58
C GLU A 488 12.06 -0.62 12.06
N THR A 489 11.48 0.07 11.09
CA THR A 489 12.08 1.29 10.53
C THR A 489 11.82 2.49 11.44
N LEU A 490 12.85 3.31 11.64
CA LEU A 490 12.75 4.53 12.44
C LEU A 490 11.73 5.49 11.82
N HIS A 491 11.76 5.65 10.50
CA HIS A 491 10.83 6.53 9.80
C HIS A 491 9.39 6.07 10.02
N GLY A 492 9.12 4.77 9.90
CA GLY A 492 7.82 4.18 10.19
C GLY A 492 7.31 4.52 11.60
N LYS A 493 8.14 4.35 12.63
CA LYS A 493 7.75 4.68 14.02
C LYS A 493 7.53 6.17 14.26
N LYS A 494 8.37 7.03 13.69
CA LYS A 494 8.16 8.49 13.79
C LYS A 494 6.86 8.91 13.13
N GLN A 495 6.55 8.32 11.98
CA GLN A 495 5.35 8.63 11.23
C GLN A 495 4.09 8.18 11.99
N GLN A 496 4.09 6.97 12.55
CA GLN A 496 3.00 6.48 13.41
C GLN A 496 2.70 7.43 14.57
N ILE A 497 3.72 7.87 15.31
CA ILE A 497 3.55 8.80 16.44
C ILE A 497 3.03 10.16 15.96
N SER A 498 3.59 10.69 14.86
CA SER A 498 3.18 11.98 14.30
C SER A 498 1.74 11.97 13.82
N LEU A 499 1.36 10.98 13.01
CA LEU A 499 0.02 10.85 12.43
C LEU A 499 -1.04 10.62 13.51
N ALA A 500 -0.78 9.72 14.48
CA ALA A 500 -1.70 9.48 15.59
C ALA A 500 -1.94 10.77 16.40
N THR A 501 -0.87 11.50 16.74
CA THR A 501 -0.98 12.75 17.51
C THR A 501 -1.76 13.82 16.74
N GLN A 502 -1.49 13.96 15.43
CA GLN A 502 -2.18 14.93 14.57
C GLN A 502 -3.69 14.65 14.47
N VAL A 503 -4.07 13.38 14.30
CA VAL A 503 -5.49 13.00 14.23
C VAL A 503 -6.18 13.23 15.57
N VAL A 504 -5.57 12.88 16.70
CA VAL A 504 -6.13 13.18 18.03
C VAL A 504 -6.32 14.69 18.21
N LYS A 505 -5.35 15.50 17.78
CA LYS A 505 -5.45 16.98 17.79
C LYS A 505 -6.60 17.49 16.92
N MET A 506 -6.86 16.88 15.76
CA MET A 506 -8.01 17.23 14.93
C MET A 506 -9.32 16.89 15.63
N ILE A 507 -9.42 15.68 16.20
CA ILE A 507 -10.64 15.19 16.87
C ILE A 507 -10.98 16.03 18.10
N LEU A 508 -9.99 16.34 18.95
CA LEU A 508 -10.19 17.15 20.16
C LEU A 508 -10.58 18.61 19.89
N LYS A 509 -10.41 19.09 18.64
CA LYS A 509 -10.85 20.43 18.22
C LYS A 509 -12.30 20.48 17.75
N ILE A 510 -12.96 19.33 17.60
CA ILE A 510 -14.34 19.25 17.15
C ILE A 510 -15.24 19.17 18.39
N ASP A 511 -15.94 20.26 18.69
CA ASP A 511 -16.82 20.38 19.86
C ASP A 511 -18.32 20.49 19.49
N ASP A 512 -18.66 20.68 18.21
CA ASP A 512 -20.04 20.84 17.74
C ASP A 512 -20.31 19.95 16.52
N ILE A 513 -21.20 18.98 16.68
CA ILE A 513 -21.65 18.10 15.61
C ILE A 513 -23.05 18.53 15.19
N ARG A 514 -23.22 18.79 13.90
CA ARG A 514 -24.53 19.10 13.31
C ARG A 514 -24.82 18.13 12.19
N SER A 515 -25.73 17.20 12.43
CA SER A 515 -26.21 16.31 11.40
C SER A 515 -27.44 16.95 10.73
N PRO A 516 -27.42 17.17 9.41
CA PRO A 516 -28.66 17.46 8.70
C PRO A 516 -29.54 16.22 8.82
N GLY A 517 -30.76 16.37 9.35
CA GLY A 517 -31.69 15.26 9.37
C GLY A 517 -31.90 14.71 7.96
N GLU A 518 -31.90 13.39 7.83
CA GLU A 518 -32.23 12.76 6.56
C GLU A 518 -33.62 13.23 6.12
N SER A 519 -33.68 13.75 4.89
CA SER A 519 -34.95 13.89 4.19
C SER A 519 -35.46 12.48 3.94
N GLU A 520 -36.59 12.12 4.55
CA GLU A 520 -37.34 10.92 4.18
C GLU A 520 -37.64 11.01 2.68
N ASP A 521 -37.11 10.06 1.90
CA ASP A 521 -37.74 9.60 0.67
C ASP A 521 -38.72 8.46 1.02
#